data_AF-A0A1Q7QVG8-F1
#
_entry.id   AF-A0A1Q7QVG8-F1
#
_cell.length_a   1.000
_cell.length_b   1.000
_cell.length_c   1.000
_cell.angle_alpha   90.00
_cell.angle_beta   90.00
_cell.angle_gamma   90.00
#
_symmetry.space_group_name_H-M   'P 1'
#
loop_
_entity.id
_entity.type
_entity.pdbx_description
1 polymer ?
#
loop_
_entity_poly.entity_id
_entity_poly.type
_entity_poly.pdbx_seq_one_letter_code
_entity_poly.pdbx_strand_id
1 'polypeptide(L)'
;MFQRTRRTEYQWVVKAVSMIRDVGIVTVSGTGMMGAPGAPAKVFQTLGLEGINVMIISQGSSEAAISCVVAKAGTERAVRGLQLALLGQWSCG
;
A
#
# COMPACT_ATOMS: atom_id res chain seq x y z
N MET A 1 -50.59 -14.75 17.73
CA MET A 1 -50.40 -15.35 16.39
C MET A 1 -50.07 -14.23 15.40
N PHE A 2 -48.78 -13.92 15.23
CA PHE A 2 -48.23 -13.16 14.09
C PHE A 2 -46.77 -13.60 13.90
N GLN A 3 -46.37 -13.80 12.66
CA GLN A 3 -45.45 -14.86 12.25
C GLN A 3 -43.97 -14.42 12.19
N ARG A 4 -43.09 -15.36 12.60
CA ARG A 4 -41.70 -15.60 12.15
C ARG A 4 -40.89 -14.37 11.67
N THR A 5 -40.09 -13.81 12.56
CA THR A 5 -38.89 -13.05 12.16
C THR A 5 -37.85 -14.03 11.60
N ARG A 6 -37.32 -13.70 10.41
CA ARG A 6 -36.45 -14.56 9.59
C ARG A 6 -35.24 -15.07 10.37
N ARG A 7 -34.99 -16.38 10.28
CA ARG A 7 -33.78 -17.05 10.73
C ARG A 7 -32.63 -16.59 9.82
N THR A 8 -31.71 -15.77 10.31
CA THR A 8 -30.50 -15.37 9.58
C THR A 8 -29.60 -16.60 9.47
N GLU A 9 -29.59 -17.26 8.30
CA GLU A 9 -28.59 -18.28 8.02
C GLU A 9 -27.24 -17.58 7.84
N TYR A 10 -26.37 -17.68 8.85
CA TYR A 10 -24.96 -17.34 8.69
C TYR A 10 -24.32 -18.38 7.76
N GLN A 11 -24.46 -18.16 6.46
CA GLN A 11 -23.73 -18.90 5.44
C GLN A 11 -22.28 -18.39 5.47
N TRP A 12 -21.35 -19.24 5.90
CA TRP A 12 -19.94 -18.94 6.17
C TRP A 12 -19.30 -17.90 5.24
N VAL A 13 -18.90 -16.75 5.82
CA VAL A 13 -18.47 -15.50 5.15
C VAL A 13 -17.07 -15.57 4.50
N VAL A 14 -16.46 -16.74 4.33
CA VAL A 14 -15.19 -16.88 3.58
C VAL A 14 -15.29 -18.07 2.64
N LYS A 15 -15.08 -17.82 1.34
CA LYS A 15 -15.16 -18.87 0.30
C LYS A 15 -13.81 -19.55 0.03
N ALA A 16 -12.73 -18.79 0.09
CA ALA A 16 -11.37 -19.28 -0.14
C ALA A 16 -10.35 -18.32 0.47
N VAL A 17 -9.18 -18.87 0.83
CA VAL A 17 -8.00 -18.10 1.28
C VAL A 17 -6.85 -18.45 0.35
N SER A 18 -6.21 -17.43 -0.22
CA SER A 18 -5.04 -17.58 -1.07
C SER A 18 -3.85 -16.83 -0.47
N MET A 19 -2.64 -17.33 -0.71
CA MET A 19 -1.40 -16.72 -0.26
C MET A 19 -0.49 -16.43 -1.44
N ILE A 20 0.16 -15.26 -1.40
CA ILE A 20 1.21 -14.88 -2.32
C ILE A 20 2.53 -14.91 -1.54
N ARG A 21 3.48 -15.75 -1.99
CA ARG A 21 4.83 -15.84 -1.42
C ARG A 21 5.79 -14.93 -2.19
N ASP A 22 6.99 -14.74 -1.66
CA ASP A 22 8.05 -13.97 -2.33
C ASP A 22 7.65 -12.54 -2.69
N VAL A 23 6.99 -11.89 -1.74
CA VAL A 23 6.69 -10.46 -1.78
C VAL A 23 7.48 -9.72 -0.71
N GLY A 24 7.69 -8.43 -0.92
CA GLY A 24 8.18 -7.51 0.08
C GLY A 24 7.26 -6.31 0.23
N ILE A 25 7.30 -5.71 1.41
CA ILE A 25 6.56 -4.49 1.73
C ILE A 25 7.54 -3.34 1.72
N VAL A 26 7.23 -2.28 0.98
CA VAL A 26 7.97 -1.02 0.97
C VAL A 26 7.06 0.05 1.52
N THR A 27 7.48 0.68 2.61
CA THR A 27 6.74 1.76 3.25
C THR A 27 7.47 3.08 3.06
N VAL A 28 6.75 4.08 2.55
CA VAL A 28 7.21 5.46 2.47
C VAL A 28 6.48 6.26 3.54
N SER A 29 7.22 6.93 4.42
CA SER A 29 6.67 7.70 5.54
C SER A 29 7.45 8.98 5.77
N GLY A 30 6.76 10.07 6.15
CA GLY A 30 7.37 11.34 6.53
C GLY A 30 6.40 12.52 6.59
N THR A 31 6.81 13.62 7.22
CA THR A 31 6.14 14.96 7.29
C THR A 31 5.57 15.60 6.00
N GLY A 32 5.89 15.10 4.82
CA GLY A 32 5.57 15.58 3.47
C GLY A 32 4.92 14.47 2.64
N MET A 33 4.55 13.37 3.29
CA MET A 33 3.43 12.51 2.92
C MET A 33 2.16 13.12 3.53
N MET A 34 2.28 13.73 4.71
CA MET A 34 1.23 14.52 5.36
C MET A 34 0.92 15.79 4.58
N GLY A 35 -0.29 15.90 4.02
CA GLY A 35 -0.81 17.17 3.50
C GLY A 35 -0.13 17.70 2.23
N ALA A 36 0.75 16.93 1.58
CA ALA A 36 1.35 17.28 0.29
C ALA A 36 0.61 16.56 -0.86
N PRO A 37 -0.23 17.28 -1.63
CA PRO A 37 -0.88 16.71 -2.80
C PRO A 37 0.17 16.17 -3.78
N GLY A 38 0.02 14.92 -4.20
CA GLY A 38 0.91 14.31 -5.19
C GLY A 38 2.05 13.46 -4.62
N ALA A 39 2.26 13.42 -3.30
CA ALA A 39 3.22 12.48 -2.69
C ALA A 39 2.92 11.00 -3.04
N PRO A 40 1.66 10.52 -2.97
CA PRO A 40 1.32 9.18 -3.44
C PRO A 40 1.60 8.98 -4.94
N ALA A 41 1.27 9.99 -5.76
CA ALA A 41 1.46 9.93 -7.21
C ALA A 41 2.96 9.78 -7.56
N LYS A 42 3.84 10.50 -6.85
CA LYS A 42 5.29 10.40 -7.04
C LYS A 42 5.84 9.03 -6.65
N VAL A 43 5.33 8.42 -5.58
CA VAL A 43 5.70 7.05 -5.19
C VAL A 43 5.34 6.07 -6.32
N PHE A 44 4.10 6.10 -6.81
CA PHE A 44 3.67 5.19 -7.89
C PHE A 44 4.38 5.47 -9.22
N GLN A 45 4.63 6.73 -9.55
CA GLN A 45 5.40 7.11 -10.73
C GLN A 45 6.81 6.53 -10.67
N THR A 46 7.49 6.67 -9.53
CA THR A 46 8.86 6.17 -9.33
C THR A 46 8.90 4.64 -9.47
N LEU A 47 7.96 3.93 -8.83
CA LEU A 47 7.87 2.48 -8.96
C LEU A 47 7.58 2.04 -10.40
N GLY A 48 6.73 2.78 -11.12
CA GLY A 48 6.44 2.53 -12.53
C GLY A 48 7.66 2.76 -13.45
N LEU A 49 8.44 3.81 -13.21
CA LEU A 49 9.68 4.07 -13.95
C LEU A 49 10.74 2.99 -13.71
N GLU A 50 10.78 2.43 -12.51
CA GLU A 50 11.62 1.26 -12.18
C GLU A 50 11.02 -0.06 -12.71
N GLY A 51 9.88 -0.05 -13.38
CA GLY A 51 9.24 -1.27 -13.89
C GLY A 51 8.81 -2.23 -12.77
N ILE A 52 8.43 -1.69 -11.60
CA ILE A 52 8.05 -2.46 -10.42
C ILE A 52 6.52 -2.53 -10.34
N ASN A 53 5.99 -3.75 -10.37
CA ASN A 53 4.56 -3.97 -10.23
C ASN A 53 4.13 -3.92 -8.76
N VAL A 54 3.10 -3.11 -8.46
CA VAL A 54 2.52 -3.00 -7.12
C VAL A 54 1.29 -3.90 -7.02
N MET A 55 1.31 -4.83 -6.06
CA MET A 55 0.27 -5.84 -5.88
C MET A 55 -0.81 -5.40 -4.89
N ILE A 56 -0.40 -4.72 -3.83
CA ILE A 56 -1.29 -4.23 -2.77
C ILE A 56 -0.82 -2.83 -2.39
N ILE A 57 -1.79 -1.95 -2.15
CA ILE A 57 -1.58 -0.60 -1.64
C ILE A 57 -2.33 -0.50 -0.31
N SER A 58 -1.66 0.02 0.71
CA SER A 58 -2.27 0.34 1.99
C SER A 58 -1.84 1.75 2.41
N GLN A 59 -2.82 2.60 2.67
CA GLN A 59 -2.64 3.98 3.11
C GLN A 59 -3.62 4.23 4.26
N GLY A 60 -3.12 4.82 5.35
CA GLY A 60 -3.92 5.15 6.53
C GLY A 60 -4.51 6.56 6.45
N SER A 61 -5.61 6.81 7.16
CA SER A 61 -6.31 8.12 7.14
C SER A 61 -5.49 9.32 7.60
N SER A 62 -4.37 9.09 8.29
CA SER A 62 -3.44 10.17 8.63
C SER A 62 -2.64 10.68 7.43
N GLU A 63 -2.61 9.97 6.30
CA GLU A 63 -1.76 10.28 5.13
C GLU A 63 -0.25 10.25 5.40
N ALA A 64 0.16 9.93 6.63
CA ALA A 64 1.56 9.96 7.07
C ALA A 64 2.44 8.91 6.38
N ALA A 65 1.84 7.84 5.86
CA ALA A 65 2.56 6.73 5.25
C ALA A 65 1.74 6.00 4.17
N ILE A 66 2.45 5.45 3.18
CA ILE A 66 1.93 4.53 2.18
C ILE A 66 2.80 3.29 2.16
N SER A 67 2.16 2.13 2.24
CA SER A 67 2.78 0.82 2.13
C SER A 67 2.37 0.15 0.83
N CYS A 68 3.35 -0.29 0.06
CA CYS A 68 3.18 -0.99 -1.20
C CYS A 68 3.75 -2.39 -1.09
N VAL A 69 3.01 -3.40 -1.53
CA VAL A 69 3.51 -4.77 -1.66
C VAL A 69 3.98 -4.98 -3.09
N VAL A 70 5.23 -5.44 -3.24
CA VAL A 70 5.90 -5.67 -4.51
C VAL A 70 6.56 -7.05 -4.52
N ALA A 71 6.95 -7.57 -5.68
CA ALA A 71 7.74 -8.80 -5.75
C ALA A 71 9.06 -8.65 -4.97
N LYS A 72 9.47 -9.69 -4.24
CA LYS A 72 10.70 -9.68 -3.41
C LYS A 72 11.95 -9.36 -4.24
N ALA A 73 12.02 -9.80 -5.50
CA ALA A 73 13.14 -9.49 -6.39
C ALA A 73 13.24 -7.99 -6.75
N GLY A 74 12.16 -7.22 -6.59
CA GLY A 74 12.11 -5.80 -6.91
C GLY A 74 12.27 -4.88 -5.69
N THR A 75 12.37 -5.42 -4.46
CA THR A 75 12.35 -4.60 -3.24
C THR A 75 13.55 -3.67 -3.13
N GLU A 76 14.76 -4.16 -3.36
CA GLU A 76 15.98 -3.35 -3.30
C GLU A 76 15.95 -2.23 -4.34
N ARG A 77 15.47 -2.55 -5.55
CA ARG A 77 15.28 -1.57 -6.63
C ARG A 77 14.23 -0.53 -6.27
N ALA A 78 13.11 -0.95 -5.67
CA ALA A 78 12.06 -0.06 -5.18
C ALA A 78 12.60 0.90 -4.12
N VAL A 79 13.32 0.38 -3.12
CA VAL A 79 13.91 1.19 -2.05
C VAL A 79 14.91 2.17 -2.64
N ARG A 80 15.82 1.73 -3.51
CA ARG A 80 16.81 2.62 -4.13
C ARG A 80 16.15 3.70 -4.99
N GLY A 81 15.18 3.34 -5.84
CA GLY A 81 14.48 4.28 -6.70
C GLY A 81 13.70 5.32 -5.90
N LEU A 82 12.96 4.88 -4.87
CA LEU A 82 12.22 5.75 -3.97
C LEU A 82 13.16 6.64 -3.15
N GLN A 83 14.25 6.09 -2.63
CA GLN A 83 15.24 6.84 -1.88
C GLN A 83 15.86 7.93 -2.76
N LEU A 84 16.26 7.64 -4.00
CA LEU A 84 16.77 8.66 -4.92
C LEU A 84 15.71 9.72 -5.31
N ALA A 85 14.47 9.30 -5.55
CA ALA A 85 13.39 10.21 -5.96
C ALA A 85 12.89 11.12 -4.81
N LEU A 86 13.09 10.69 -3.57
CA LEU A 86 12.61 11.38 -2.37
C LEU A 86 13.73 12.10 -1.61
N LEU A 87 14.99 11.65 -1.65
CA LEU A 87 16.14 12.36 -1.07
C LEU A 87 16.28 13.75 -1.72
N GLY A 88 16.12 14.80 -0.90
CA GLY A 88 16.12 16.20 -1.33
C GLY A 88 14.85 16.99 -1.02
N GLN A 89 13.79 16.35 -0.50
CA GLN A 89 12.51 17.01 -0.18
C GLN A 89 12.17 17.09 1.31
N TRP A 90 13.05 16.56 2.16
CA TRP A 90 12.76 16.25 3.56
C TRP A 90 13.78 16.81 4.54
N SER A 91 14.82 17.42 4.02
CA SER A 91 15.86 18.12 4.76
C SER A 91 15.42 19.56 5.01
N CYS A 92 14.42 19.76 5.85
CA CYS A 92 14.16 21.03 6.56
C CYS A 92 13.18 20.74 7.70
N GLY A 93 13.75 20.51 8.87
CA GLY A 93 13.12 20.60 10.18
C GLY A 93 14.18 21.07 11.15
#